data_AF-A0A9N8GZ76-F1
#
_entry.id   AF-A0A9N8GZ76-F1
#
_cell.length_a   1.000
_cell.length_b   1.000
_cell.length_c   1.000
_cell.angle_alpha   90.00
_cell.angle_beta   90.00
_cell.angle_gamma   90.00
#
_symmetry.space_group_name_H-M   'P 1'
#
loop_
_entity.id
_entity.type
_entity.pdbx_description
1 polymer ?
#
loop_
_entity_poly.entity_id
_entity_poly.type
_entity_poly.pdbx_seq_one_letter_code
_entity_poly.pdbx_strand_id
1 'polypeptide(L)'
;MDRHAIVRFQILVHQLLAAHFGLSLNDTSLCENAVVSRLIEDGISPVLAVNGLVDKYRLNKLNASECLPSSPYVSESDALLAQMQYTDEIKQVTDIDGGWR
;
A
#
# COMPACT_ATOMS: atom_id res chain seq x y z
N MET A 1 -6.20 -15.65 12.71
CA MET A 1 -5.55 -14.45 12.17
C MET A 1 -6.58 -13.34 12.02
N ASP A 2 -6.23 -12.10 12.35
CA ASP A 2 -7.19 -10.99 12.41
C ASP A 2 -7.55 -10.46 11.01
N ARG A 3 -8.86 -10.42 10.68
CA ARG A 3 -9.35 -9.96 9.37
C ARG A 3 -8.99 -8.50 9.11
N HIS A 4 -8.94 -7.65 10.15
CA HIS A 4 -8.56 -6.25 10.00
C HIS A 4 -7.07 -6.09 9.69
N ALA A 5 -6.20 -7.01 10.12
CA ALA A 5 -4.79 -7.01 9.72
C ALA A 5 -4.63 -7.27 8.21
N ILE A 6 -5.38 -8.22 7.66
CA ILE A 6 -5.37 -8.56 6.22
C ILE A 6 -5.85 -7.37 5.39
N VAL A 7 -6.99 -6.77 5.76
CA VAL A 7 -7.56 -5.63 5.04
C VAL A 7 -6.62 -4.41 5.08
N ARG A 8 -6.02 -4.10 6.24
CA ARG A 8 -5.04 -3.00 6.34
C ARG A 8 -3.83 -3.22 5.44
N PHE A 9 -3.32 -4.45 5.39
CA PHE A 9 -2.21 -4.80 4.51
C PHE A 9 -2.57 -4.60 3.03
N GLN A 10 -3.73 -5.09 2.61
CA GLN A 10 -4.21 -4.96 1.23
C GLN A 10 -4.44 -3.51 0.81
N ILE A 11 -4.97 -2.66 1.70
CA ILE A 11 -5.15 -1.23 1.45
C ILE A 11 -3.78 -0.56 1.22
N LEU A 12 -2.79 -0.83 2.08
CA LEU A 12 -1.45 -0.26 1.93
C LEU A 12 -0.78 -0.71 0.62
N VAL A 13 -0.87 -1.99 0.28
CA VAL A 13 -0.37 -2.51 -1.00
C VAL A 13 -1.07 -1.82 -2.18
N HIS A 14 -2.39 -1.69 -2.15
CA HIS A 14 -3.14 -1.03 -3.22
C HIS A 14 -2.67 0.40 -3.46
N GLN A 15 -2.49 1.17 -2.38
CA GLN A 15 -2.00 2.55 -2.46
C GLN A 15 -0.59 2.61 -3.07
N LEU A 16 0.33 1.73 -2.65
CA LEU A 16 1.68 1.68 -3.19
C LEU A 16 1.71 1.32 -4.68
N LEU A 17 0.89 0.35 -5.09
CA LEU A 17 0.77 -0.07 -6.49
C LEU A 17 0.19 1.04 -7.37
N ALA A 18 -0.88 1.69 -6.91
CA ALA A 18 -1.53 2.77 -7.64
C ALA A 18 -0.60 3.99 -7.76
N ALA A 19 0.09 4.38 -6.69
CA ALA A 19 0.94 5.56 -6.65
C ALA A 19 2.23 5.42 -7.48
N HIS A 20 2.84 4.23 -7.52
CA HIS A 20 4.16 4.05 -8.10
C HIS A 20 4.17 3.27 -9.41
N PHE A 21 3.22 2.37 -9.63
CA PHE A 21 3.23 1.44 -10.75
C PHE A 21 1.97 1.52 -11.62
N GLY A 22 0.96 2.30 -11.20
CA GLY A 22 -0.33 2.37 -11.90
C GLY A 22 -1.08 1.04 -11.94
N LEU A 23 -0.80 0.13 -10.99
CA LEU A 23 -1.39 -1.20 -10.91
C LEU A 23 -2.53 -1.25 -9.90
N SER A 24 -3.56 -2.04 -10.19
CA SER A 24 -4.59 -2.36 -9.20
C SER A 24 -4.14 -3.51 -8.32
N LEU A 25 -4.70 -3.58 -7.10
CA LEU A 25 -4.46 -4.72 -6.21
C LEU A 25 -4.93 -6.03 -6.87
N ASN A 26 -6.05 -5.96 -7.60
CA ASN A 26 -6.68 -7.10 -8.29
C ASN A 26 -5.79 -7.70 -9.40
N ASP A 27 -4.82 -6.93 -9.91
CA ASP A 27 -3.86 -7.42 -10.91
C ASP A 27 -2.71 -8.22 -10.27
N THR A 28 -2.73 -8.40 -8.94
CA THR A 28 -1.65 -9.02 -8.18
C THR A 28 -2.16 -10.16 -7.30
N SER A 29 -1.27 -11.09 -6.96
CA SER A 29 -1.56 -12.16 -5.99
C SER A 29 -1.82 -11.63 -4.57
N LEU A 30 -1.60 -10.34 -4.31
CA LEU A 30 -1.83 -9.71 -3.00
C LEU A 30 -3.31 -9.37 -2.76
N CYS A 31 -4.17 -9.51 -3.79
CA CYS A 31 -5.63 -9.48 -3.61
C CYS A 31 -6.15 -10.70 -2.83
N GLU A 32 -5.42 -11.81 -2.84
CA GLU A 32 -5.83 -13.05 -2.18
C GLU A 32 -5.54 -13.00 -0.67
N ASN A 33 -6.60 -13.09 0.15
CA ASN A 33 -6.48 -13.03 1.61
C ASN A 33 -5.54 -14.11 2.16
N ALA A 34 -5.51 -15.30 1.56
CA ALA A 34 -4.63 -16.38 1.98
C ALA A 34 -3.14 -16.05 1.78
N VAL A 35 -2.81 -15.35 0.68
CA VAL A 35 -1.44 -14.91 0.39
C VAL A 35 -1.02 -13.83 1.39
N VAL A 36 -1.89 -12.85 1.63
CA VAL A 36 -1.63 -11.78 2.61
C VAL A 36 -1.53 -12.33 4.02
N SER A 37 -2.36 -13.32 4.36
CA SER A 37 -2.28 -14.01 5.65
C SER A 37 -0.88 -14.58 5.87
N ARG A 38 -0.37 -15.30 4.88
CA ARG A 38 0.95 -15.91 4.96
C ARG A 38 2.07 -14.89 5.09
N LEU A 39 1.99 -13.78 4.34
CA LEU A 39 3.01 -12.72 4.39
C LEU A 39 3.11 -12.09 5.78
N ILE A 40 1.98 -11.81 6.42
CA ILE A 40 1.96 -11.25 7.78
C ILE A 40 2.46 -12.29 8.80
N GLU A 41 2.11 -13.58 8.64
CA GLU A 41 2.65 -14.66 9.48
C GLU A 41 4.16 -14.80 9.37
N ASP A 42 4.71 -14.61 8.18
CA ASP A 42 6.15 -14.59 7.91
C ASP A 42 6.82 -13.24 8.31
N GLY A 43 6.06 -12.29 8.85
CA GLY A 43 6.56 -10.97 9.28
C GLY A 43 6.95 -10.03 8.14
N ILE A 44 6.45 -10.29 6.93
CA ILE A 44 6.75 -9.50 5.73
C ILE A 44 5.89 -8.25 5.71
N SER A 45 6.52 -7.10 5.48
CA SER A 45 5.83 -5.81 5.39
C SER A 45 5.16 -5.63 4.01
N PRO A 46 4.11 -4.78 3.90
CA PRO A 46 3.49 -4.43 2.62
C PRO A 46 4.50 -3.93 1.59
N VAL A 47 5.49 -3.14 2.03
CA VAL A 47 6.56 -2.60 1.18
C VAL A 47 7.43 -3.72 0.62
N LEU A 48 7.86 -4.66 1.46
CA LEU A 48 8.64 -5.82 1.02
C LEU A 48 7.85 -6.71 0.07
N ALA A 49 6.55 -6.89 0.30
CA ALA A 49 5.68 -7.64 -0.61
C ALA A 49 5.55 -6.97 -1.98
N VAL A 50 5.39 -5.65 -2.03
CA VAL A 50 5.37 -4.87 -3.29
C VAL A 50 6.75 -4.93 -3.97
N ASN A 51 7.84 -4.75 -3.24
CA ASN A 51 9.19 -4.87 -3.79
C ASN A 51 9.46 -6.28 -4.35
N GLY A 52 8.91 -7.33 -3.73
CA GLY A 52 8.93 -8.68 -4.30
C GLY A 52 8.19 -8.81 -5.63
N LEU A 53 7.12 -8.04 -5.85
CA LEU A 53 6.48 -7.93 -7.17
C LEU A 53 7.37 -7.17 -8.16
N VAL A 54 8.04 -6.12 -7.71
CA VAL A 54 9.01 -5.37 -8.54
C VAL A 54 10.13 -6.27 -9.02
N ASP A 55 10.73 -7.08 -8.13
CA ASP A 55 11.79 -8.03 -8.49
C ASP A 55 11.28 -9.12 -9.44
N LYS A 56 10.09 -9.67 -9.16
CA LYS A 56 9.51 -10.77 -9.95
C LYS A 56 9.08 -10.35 -11.34
N TYR A 57 8.49 -9.16 -11.48
CA TYR A 57 7.90 -8.68 -12.74
C TYR A 57 8.71 -7.54 -13.40
N ARG A 58 9.85 -7.15 -12.81
CA ARG A 58 10.70 -6.03 -13.26
C ARG A 58 9.91 -4.75 -13.49
N LEU A 59 9.06 -4.40 -12.50
CA LEU A 59 8.20 -3.21 -12.60
C LEU A 59 9.04 -1.94 -12.62
N ASN A 60 8.75 -1.04 -13.55
CA ASN A 60 9.34 0.29 -13.59
C ASN A 60 8.41 1.28 -12.85
N LYS A 61 8.97 2.12 -11.96
CA LYS A 61 8.21 3.20 -11.34
C LYS A 61 7.78 4.22 -12.41
N LEU A 62 6.48 4.49 -12.49
CA LEU A 62 5.93 5.46 -13.42
C LEU A 62 6.10 6.92 -12.96
N ASN A 63 6.43 7.14 -11.68
CA ASN A 63 6.60 8.47 -11.10
C ASN A 63 8.08 8.90 -10.95
N ALA A 64 9.00 8.27 -11.67
CA ALA A 64 10.38 8.72 -11.73
C ALA A 64 10.42 10.11 -12.38
N SER A 65 10.63 11.17 -11.57
CA SER A 65 10.96 12.47 -12.14
C SER A 65 12.30 12.35 -12.84
N GLU A 66 12.41 12.93 -14.04
CA GLU A 66 13.62 12.88 -14.89
C GLU A 66 14.85 13.55 -14.26
N CYS A 67 14.72 14.08 -13.03
CA CYS A 67 15.70 14.92 -12.36
C CYS A 67 16.47 14.19 -11.23
N LEU A 68 16.05 12.99 -10.81
CA LEU A 68 16.73 12.21 -9.76
C LEU A 68 16.82 10.73 -10.18
N PRO A 69 17.91 10.01 -9.86
CA PRO A 69 17.94 8.56 -10.01
C PRO A 69 16.87 7.95 -9.09
N SER A 70 15.69 7.70 -9.63
CA SER A 70 14.57 7.14 -8.90
C SER A 70 14.84 5.66 -8.69
N SER A 71 15.14 5.27 -7.45
CA SER A 71 15.23 3.87 -7.07
C SER A 71 13.87 3.20 -7.34
N PRO A 72 13.82 2.06 -8.03
CA PRO A 72 12.57 1.36 -8.33
C PRO A 72 11.87 0.83 -7.07
N TYR A 73 12.53 0.84 -5.92
CA TYR A 73 12.01 0.37 -4.64
C TYR A 73 11.24 1.45 -3.89
N VAL A 74 10.11 1.09 -3.31
CA VAL A 74 9.36 1.93 -2.36
C VAL A 74 10.11 1.93 -1.02
N SER A 75 10.29 3.11 -0.42
CA SER A 75 10.97 3.28 0.87
C SER A 75 9.97 3.27 2.03
N GLU A 76 10.43 3.03 3.26
CA GLU A 76 9.60 3.15 4.47
C GLU A 76 9.03 4.56 4.63
N SER A 77 9.73 5.58 4.12
CA SER A 77 9.24 6.97 4.06
C SER A 77 7.97 7.12 3.24
N ASP A 78 7.83 6.37 2.14
CA ASP A 78 6.64 6.37 1.29
C ASP A 78 5.45 5.69 2.01
N ALA A 79 5.73 4.61 2.76
CA ALA A 79 4.72 3.92 3.56
C ALA A 79 4.16 4.81 4.69
N LEU A 80 5.01 5.61 5.33
CA LEU A 80 4.57 6.58 6.34
C LEU A 80 3.67 7.67 5.74
N LEU A 81 3.97 8.17 4.54
CA LEU A 81 3.13 9.14 3.84
C LEU A 81 1.75 8.56 3.49
N ALA A 82 1.71 7.33 2.98
CA ALA A 82 0.46 6.62 2.70
C ALA A 82 -0.38 6.42 3.98
N GLN A 83 0.28 6.07 5.09
CA GLN A 83 -0.38 5.92 6.38
C GLN A 83 -0.95 7.24 6.92
N MET A 84 -0.29 8.38 6.68
CA MET A 84 -0.81 9.69 7.07
C MET A 84 -2.04 10.10 6.25
N GLN A 85 -2.05 9.87 4.94
CA GLN A 85 -3.22 10.17 4.09
C GLN A 85 -4.47 9.39 4.53
N TYR A 86 -4.29 8.13 4.90
CA TYR A 86 -5.37 7.31 5.46
C TYR A 86 -5.97 7.90 6.75
N THR A 87 -5.14 8.47 7.63
CA THR A 87 -5.64 9.09 8.86
C THR A 87 -6.37 10.42 8.64
N ASP A 88 -6.08 11.10 7.54
CA ASP A 88 -6.76 12.35 7.16
C ASP A 88 -8.14 12.07 6.57
N GLU A 89 -8.26 11.08 5.68
CA GLU A 89 -9.54 10.64 5.11
C GLU A 89 -10.52 10.11 6.17
N ILE A 90 -10.05 9.36 7.17
CA ILE A 90 -10.92 8.89 8.27
C ILE A 90 -11.42 10.06 9.13
N LYS A 91 -10.59 11.07 9.39
CA LYS A 91 -11.02 12.25 10.15
C LYS A 91 -12.09 13.04 9.42
N GLN A 92 -11.98 13.18 8.10
CA GLN A 92 -12.99 13.86 7.28
C GLN A 92 -14.32 13.08 7.21
N VAL A 93 -14.28 11.74 7.22
CA VAL A 93 -15.49 10.90 7.29
C VAL A 93 -16.19 10.99 8.65
N THR A 94 -15.46 11.29 9.74
CA THR A 94 -16.05 11.45 11.08
C THR A 94 -16.54 12.87 11.40
N ASP A 95 -16.26 13.87 10.55
CA ASP A 95 -16.67 15.27 10.74
C ASP A 95 -18.05 15.58 10.14
N ILE A 96 -18.67 14.65 9.41
CA ILE A 96 -20.01 14.87 8.82
C ILE A 96 -21.18 14.75 9.81
N ASP A 97 -20.94 14.38 11.07
CA ASP A 97 -21.99 14.37 12.11
C ASP A 97 -21.98 15.68 12.91
N GLY A 98 -22.19 16.78 12.16
CA GLY A 98 -22.33 18.11 12.71
C GLY A 98 -23.30 18.15 13.88
N GLY A 99 -22.92 18.95 14.87
CA GLY A 99 -23.69 19.35 16.04
C GLY A 99 -25.17 18.99 16.04
N TRP A 100 -25.53 18.08 16.94
CA TRP A 100 -26.83 18.12 17.61
C TRP A 100 -26.58 18.50 19.06
N ARG A 101 -26.69 19.83 19.29
CA ARG A 101 -27.11 20.49 20.53
C ARG A 101 -26.56 20.00 21.87
#